data_AF-A0A486DA05-F1
#
_entry.id   AF-A0A486DA05-F1
#
_cell.length_a   1.000
_cell.length_b   1.000
_cell.length_c   1.000
_cell.angle_alpha   90.00
_cell.angle_beta   90.00
_cell.angle_gamma   90.00
#
_symmetry.space_group_name_H-M   'P 1'
#
loop_
_entity.id
_entity.type
_entity.pdbx_description
1 polymer ?
#
loop_
_entity_poly.entity_id
_entity_poly.type
_entity_poly.pdbx_seq_one_letter_code
_entity_poly.pdbx_strand_id
1 'polypeptide(L)'
;MLAGSSTGTLLSAALRYCRAQSRPKRVVTFACDSGNKYLSKMFNDDWMRQQGLIARPEQGDLSDFIALRHDEGATVTAAPDDTLAAVFTRMRLYDISQLPVLEDGRVVGIVDEWDLIRHVQGDRQRFFLPVSEAMSRHVETLDKHAPESELQAILDRGLVAVIADNARFLGLVTRSDVLTAWRNRVAQ
;
A
#
# COMPACT_ATOMS: atom_id res chain seq x y z
N MET A 1 25.96 -1.70 0.71
CA MET A 1 26.13 -0.28 0.34
C MET A 1 24.75 0.31 0.17
N LEU A 2 24.41 1.39 0.89
CA LEU A 2 23.10 2.04 0.79
C LEU A 2 23.18 3.19 -0.23
N ALA A 3 22.84 2.92 -1.49
CA ALA A 3 22.97 3.87 -2.59
C ALA A 3 21.68 3.99 -3.41
N GLY A 4 21.49 5.08 -4.16
CA GLY A 4 20.31 5.26 -5.00
C GLY A 4 20.26 4.37 -6.24
N SER A 5 19.15 4.41 -6.96
CA SER A 5 18.82 3.49 -8.07
C SER A 5 19.74 3.65 -9.27
N SER A 6 20.22 4.87 -9.52
CA SER A 6 21.19 5.17 -10.58
C SER A 6 22.49 4.38 -10.39
N THR A 7 22.91 4.14 -9.14
CA THR A 7 24.04 3.27 -8.80
C THR A 7 23.78 1.84 -9.23
N GLY A 8 22.56 1.33 -9.04
CA GLY A 8 22.14 0.01 -9.52
C GLY A 8 22.23 -0.12 -11.04
N THR A 9 21.78 0.89 -11.78
CA THR A 9 21.91 0.95 -13.25
C THR A 9 23.37 0.90 -13.69
N LEU A 10 24.22 1.73 -13.08
CA LEU A 10 25.65 1.78 -13.39
C LEU A 10 26.38 0.47 -13.03
N LEU A 11 26.00 -0.16 -11.92
CA LEU A 11 26.54 -1.46 -11.51
C LEU A 11 26.11 -2.56 -12.48
N SER A 12 24.84 -2.59 -12.89
CA SER A 12 24.34 -3.55 -13.88
C SER A 12 25.09 -3.43 -15.22
N ALA A 13 25.29 -2.20 -15.70
CA ALA A 13 26.06 -1.94 -16.91
C ALA A 13 27.53 -2.37 -16.76
N ALA A 14 28.18 -2.05 -15.63
CA ALA A 14 29.55 -2.46 -15.35
C ALA A 14 29.69 -4.00 -15.30
N LEU A 15 28.75 -4.70 -14.67
CA LEU A 15 28.74 -6.17 -14.62
C LEU A 15 28.53 -6.79 -15.99
N ARG A 16 27.62 -6.25 -16.81
CA ARG A 16 27.43 -6.66 -18.22
C ARG A 16 28.71 -6.48 -19.01
N TYR A 17 29.38 -5.33 -18.89
CA TYR A 17 30.68 -5.08 -19.51
C TYR A 17 31.73 -6.10 -19.04
N CYS A 18 31.86 -6.33 -17.73
CA CYS A 18 32.84 -7.26 -17.16
C CYS A 18 32.66 -8.69 -17.69
N ARG A 19 31.41 -9.17 -17.78
CA ARG A 19 31.08 -10.49 -18.31
C ARG A 19 31.44 -10.67 -19.79
N ALA A 20 31.48 -9.58 -20.56
CA ALA A 20 31.88 -9.60 -21.97
C ALA A 20 33.41 -9.62 -22.19
N GLN A 21 34.23 -9.56 -21.13
CA GLN A 21 35.68 -9.50 -21.27
C GLN A 21 36.31 -10.90 -21.30
N SER A 22 37.24 -11.12 -22.23
CA SER A 22 38.00 -12.39 -22.36
C SER A 22 39.18 -12.54 -21.40
N ARG A 23 39.51 -11.47 -20.65
CA ARG A 23 40.61 -11.46 -19.68
C ARG A 23 40.24 -10.61 -18.46
N PRO A 24 40.83 -10.87 -17.28
CA PRO A 24 40.59 -10.07 -16.10
C PRO A 24 40.92 -8.59 -16.33
N LYS A 25 40.01 -7.71 -15.91
CA LYS A 25 40.17 -6.25 -15.93
C LYS A 25 39.73 -5.66 -14.60
N ARG A 26 40.25 -4.48 -14.27
CA ARG A 26 39.76 -3.64 -13.17
C ARG A 26 38.80 -2.60 -13.74
N VAL A 27 37.56 -2.63 -13.28
CA VAL A 27 36.48 -1.74 -13.75
C VAL A 27 35.98 -0.94 -12.57
N VAL A 28 35.83 0.37 -12.76
CA VAL A 28 35.35 1.32 -11.74
C VAL A 28 34.03 1.90 -12.22
N THR A 29 33.07 2.06 -11.31
CA THR A 29 31.76 2.67 -11.57
C THR A 29 31.35 3.56 -10.40
N PHE A 30 30.41 4.48 -10.63
CA PHE A 30 29.99 5.47 -9.62
C PHE A 30 28.86 4.96 -8.73
N ALA A 31 28.92 5.36 -7.45
CA ALA A 31 27.76 5.44 -6.57
C ALA A 31 27.33 6.90 -6.50
N CYS A 32 26.22 7.25 -7.15
CA CYS A 32 25.88 8.64 -7.45
C CYS A 32 25.32 9.40 -6.23
N ASP A 33 24.63 8.70 -5.34
CA ASP A 33 24.07 9.26 -4.11
C ASP A 33 23.75 8.18 -3.06
N SER A 34 23.32 8.65 -1.88
CA SER A 34 22.93 7.80 -0.77
C SER A 34 21.50 7.28 -0.93
N GLY A 35 21.30 6.00 -0.59
CA GLY A 35 19.99 5.34 -0.64
C GLY A 35 18.97 5.88 0.35
N ASN A 36 19.39 6.70 1.33
CA ASN A 36 18.52 7.21 2.40
C ASN A 36 17.31 8.00 1.88
N LYS A 37 17.43 8.63 0.71
CA LYS A 37 16.34 9.37 0.05
C LYS A 37 15.27 8.48 -0.59
N TYR A 38 15.50 7.17 -0.65
CA TYR A 38 14.67 6.21 -1.38
C TYR A 38 14.12 5.10 -0.48
N LEU A 39 14.20 5.27 0.85
CA LEU A 39 13.71 4.29 1.81
C LEU A 39 12.23 3.93 1.60
N SER A 40 11.40 4.92 1.26
CA SER A 40 9.97 4.71 0.94
C SER A 40 9.72 4.28 -0.52
N LYS A 41 10.78 4.07 -1.32
CA LYS A 41 10.69 3.68 -2.74
C LYS A 41 11.39 2.36 -3.00
N MET A 42 12.58 2.35 -3.60
CA MET A 42 13.22 1.10 -4.04
C MET A 42 13.63 0.16 -2.89
N PHE A 43 13.69 0.67 -1.66
CA PHE A 43 13.95 -0.12 -0.45
C PHE A 43 12.67 -0.54 0.28
N ASN A 44 11.51 -0.16 -0.24
CA ASN A 44 10.20 -0.59 0.23
C ASN A 44 9.66 -1.63 -0.76
N ASP A 45 9.51 -2.88 -0.31
CA ASP A 45 9.07 -3.99 -1.15
C ASP A 45 7.64 -3.79 -1.69
N ASP A 46 6.75 -3.14 -0.92
CA ASP A 46 5.40 -2.84 -1.38
C ASP A 46 5.42 -1.81 -2.51
N TRP A 47 6.27 -0.78 -2.40
CA TRP A 47 6.48 0.14 -3.51
C TRP A 47 7.05 -0.60 -4.74
N MET A 48 8.04 -1.47 -4.55
CA MET A 48 8.63 -2.27 -5.63
C MET A 48 7.59 -3.17 -6.32
N ARG A 49 6.68 -3.81 -5.56
CA ARG A 49 5.56 -4.60 -6.09
C ARG A 49 4.56 -3.74 -6.84
N GLN A 50 4.19 -2.58 -6.29
CA GLN A 50 3.33 -1.62 -6.96
C GLN A 50 3.93 -1.06 -8.25
N GLN A 51 5.27 -1.05 -8.40
CA GLN A 51 5.93 -0.70 -9.66
C GLN A 51 6.13 -1.90 -10.61
N GLY A 52 5.73 -3.12 -10.20
CA GLY A 52 5.94 -4.34 -10.97
C GLY A 52 7.40 -4.81 -11.04
N LEU A 53 8.26 -4.29 -10.13
CA LEU A 53 9.69 -4.63 -10.09
C LEU A 53 9.97 -5.92 -9.29
N ILE A 54 9.05 -6.30 -8.41
CA ILE A 54 9.04 -7.55 -7.64
C ILE A 54 7.66 -8.19 -7.80
N ALA A 55 7.61 -9.49 -8.08
CA ALA A 55 6.37 -10.24 -8.16
C ALA A 55 5.98 -10.83 -6.80
N ARG A 56 4.69 -10.87 -6.51
CA ARG A 56 4.11 -11.76 -5.50
C ARG A 56 3.59 -13.01 -6.24
N PRO A 57 3.79 -14.23 -5.70
CA PRO A 57 3.09 -15.40 -6.21
C PRO A 57 1.58 -15.16 -6.20
N GLU A 58 0.92 -15.27 -7.35
CA GLU A 58 -0.53 -15.14 -7.44
C GLU A 58 -1.20 -16.34 -6.75
N GLN A 59 -2.22 -16.05 -5.94
CA GLN A 59 -3.07 -17.06 -5.32
C GLN A 59 -4.30 -17.37 -6.18
N GLY A 60 -4.60 -16.54 -7.16
CA GLY A 60 -5.78 -16.67 -8.02
C GLY A 60 -7.07 -16.23 -7.33
N ASP A 61 -6.98 -15.36 -6.32
CA ASP A 61 -8.10 -14.89 -5.52
C ASP A 61 -8.03 -13.36 -5.30
N LEU A 62 -9.01 -12.77 -4.61
CA LEU A 62 -9.07 -11.32 -4.44
C LEU A 62 -7.90 -10.73 -3.64
N SER A 63 -7.15 -11.56 -2.90
CA SER A 63 -5.97 -11.09 -2.17
C SER A 63 -4.83 -10.63 -3.09
N ASP A 64 -4.84 -11.05 -4.36
CA ASP A 64 -3.87 -10.61 -5.36
C ASP A 64 -4.03 -9.13 -5.75
N PHE A 65 -5.20 -8.54 -5.50
CA PHE A 65 -5.45 -7.11 -5.72
C PHE A 65 -5.04 -6.24 -4.54
N ILE A 66 -4.68 -6.80 -3.39
CA ILE A 66 -4.34 -6.03 -2.19
C ILE A 66 -2.92 -5.47 -2.33
N ALA A 67 -2.82 -4.14 -2.50
CA ALA A 67 -1.54 -3.45 -2.61
C ALA A 67 -0.72 -3.47 -1.30
N LEU A 68 -1.39 -3.30 -0.16
CA LEU A 68 -0.76 -3.32 1.17
C LEU A 68 -1.42 -4.41 2.02
N ARG A 69 -0.73 -5.54 2.21
CA ARG A 69 -1.25 -6.69 2.96
C ARG A 69 -1.12 -6.51 4.47
N HIS A 70 -2.21 -6.72 5.18
CA HIS A 70 -2.27 -6.52 6.62
C HIS A 70 -1.53 -7.63 7.37
N ASP A 71 -1.65 -8.86 6.89
CA ASP A 71 -0.95 -10.02 7.45
C ASP A 71 0.55 -10.04 7.16
N GLU A 72 1.04 -9.21 6.25
CA GLU A 72 2.46 -8.93 6.04
C GLU A 72 2.95 -7.69 6.81
N GLY A 73 2.06 -7.03 7.57
CA GLY A 73 2.40 -5.82 8.34
C GLY A 73 2.52 -4.55 7.50
N ALA A 74 2.06 -4.56 6.24
CA ALA A 74 2.17 -3.44 5.32
C ALA A 74 1.00 -2.45 5.41
N THR A 75 -0.19 -2.89 5.86
CA THR A 75 -1.36 -2.01 5.98
C THR A 75 -1.27 -1.12 7.20
N VAL A 76 -1.52 0.17 7.00
CA VAL A 76 -1.69 1.14 8.08
C VAL A 76 -3.15 1.12 8.53
N THR A 77 -3.38 1.09 9.84
CA THR A 77 -4.72 0.98 10.43
C THR A 77 -4.90 2.02 11.54
N ALA A 78 -6.14 2.18 12.00
CA ALA A 78 -6.49 2.93 13.20
C ALA A 78 -7.26 2.03 14.18
N ALA A 79 -7.20 2.35 15.47
CA ALA A 79 -8.09 1.82 16.49
C ALA A 79 -9.31 2.75 16.70
N PRO A 80 -10.45 2.27 17.21
CA PRO A 80 -11.64 3.10 17.40
C PRO A 80 -11.42 4.30 18.34
N ASP A 81 -10.53 4.14 19.32
CA ASP A 81 -10.17 5.12 20.33
C ASP A 81 -9.00 6.04 19.93
N ASP A 82 -8.34 5.77 18.79
CA ASP A 82 -7.37 6.70 18.23
C ASP A 82 -8.03 8.06 17.99
N THR A 83 -7.29 9.14 18.22
CA THR A 83 -7.79 10.48 17.94
C THR A 83 -7.80 10.78 16.44
N LEU A 84 -8.70 11.65 15.99
CA LEU A 84 -8.71 12.15 14.60
C LEU A 84 -7.36 12.79 14.22
N ALA A 85 -6.68 13.46 15.17
CA ALA A 85 -5.33 13.99 14.96
C ALA A 85 -4.28 12.91 14.67
N ALA A 86 -4.32 11.79 15.41
CA ALA A 86 -3.42 10.68 15.21
C ALA A 86 -3.64 10.03 13.83
N VAL A 87 -4.91 9.80 13.46
CA VAL A 87 -5.29 9.27 12.15
C VAL A 87 -4.84 10.17 11.02
N PHE A 88 -5.09 11.48 11.11
CA PHE A 88 -4.60 12.44 10.12
C PHE A 88 -3.07 12.42 9.99
N THR A 89 -2.36 12.32 11.12
CA THR A 89 -0.90 12.24 11.12
C THR A 89 -0.42 10.97 10.41
N ARG A 90 -1.07 9.82 10.63
CA ARG A 90 -0.77 8.57 9.92
C ARG A 90 -1.05 8.71 8.42
N MET A 91 -2.20 9.26 8.02
CA MET A 91 -2.53 9.52 6.62
C MET A 91 -1.43 10.31 5.91
N ARG A 92 -0.96 11.40 6.51
CA ARG A 92 0.15 12.19 5.95
C ARG A 92 1.49 11.48 5.94
N LEU A 93 1.80 10.70 6.98
CA LEU A 93 3.08 10.01 7.10
C LEU A 93 3.23 8.93 6.03
N TYR A 94 2.14 8.22 5.73
CA TYR A 94 2.13 7.10 4.81
C TYR A 94 1.59 7.45 3.41
N ASP A 95 1.24 8.71 3.17
CA ASP A 95 0.71 9.23 1.90
C ASP A 95 -0.56 8.46 1.45
N ILE A 96 -1.48 8.26 2.40
CA ILE A 96 -2.76 7.55 2.20
C ILE A 96 -3.93 8.44 2.61
N SER A 97 -5.04 8.34 1.89
CA SER A 97 -6.24 9.17 2.10
C SER A 97 -7.34 8.49 2.92
N GLN A 98 -7.13 7.24 3.32
CA GLN A 98 -8.11 6.43 4.02
C GLN A 98 -7.43 5.36 4.88
N LEU A 99 -8.09 4.99 5.98
CA LEU A 99 -7.61 4.01 6.94
C LEU A 99 -8.74 3.06 7.35
N PRO A 100 -8.52 1.74 7.33
CA PRO A 100 -9.43 0.81 7.99
C PRO A 100 -9.29 0.95 9.51
N VAL A 101 -10.41 0.96 10.20
CA VAL A 101 -10.50 0.99 11.67
C VAL A 101 -10.70 -0.44 12.16
N LEU A 102 -9.77 -0.92 12.97
CA LEU A 102 -9.74 -2.29 13.45
C LEU A 102 -10.01 -2.36 14.96
N GLU A 103 -10.86 -3.30 15.35
CA GLU A 103 -11.07 -3.71 16.74
C GLU A 103 -10.93 -5.23 16.80
N ASP A 104 -10.07 -5.74 17.69
CA ASP A 104 -9.78 -7.18 17.82
C ASP A 104 -9.45 -7.88 16.48
N GLY A 105 -8.74 -7.20 15.59
CA GLY A 105 -8.32 -7.72 14.27
C GLY A 105 -9.42 -7.77 13.21
N ARG A 106 -10.60 -7.21 13.50
CA ARG A 106 -11.74 -7.10 12.58
C ARG A 106 -11.95 -5.65 12.17
N VAL A 107 -12.37 -5.43 10.92
CA VAL A 107 -12.72 -4.09 10.46
C VAL A 107 -14.08 -3.70 11.03
N VAL A 108 -14.11 -2.65 11.83
CA VAL A 108 -15.34 -2.07 12.41
C VAL A 108 -15.76 -0.77 11.73
N GLY A 109 -14.90 -0.22 10.87
CA GLY A 109 -15.19 0.95 10.08
C GLY A 109 -14.06 1.30 9.12
N ILE A 110 -14.28 2.33 8.30
CA ILE A 110 -13.26 2.99 7.49
C ILE A 110 -13.37 4.49 7.73
N VAL A 111 -12.24 5.19 7.76
CA VAL A 111 -12.19 6.65 7.89
C VAL A 111 -11.37 7.22 6.74
N ASP A 112 -11.92 8.21 6.04
CA ASP A 112 -11.24 8.93 4.97
C ASP A 112 -11.01 10.41 5.32
N GLU A 113 -10.24 11.12 4.48
CA GLU A 113 -9.98 12.56 4.67
C GLU A 113 -11.26 13.40 4.69
N TRP A 114 -12.30 13.00 3.95
CA TRP A 114 -13.57 13.73 3.92
C TRP A 114 -14.37 13.55 5.21
N ASP A 115 -14.32 12.37 5.84
CA ASP A 115 -14.84 12.14 7.18
C ASP A 115 -14.19 13.08 8.18
N LEU A 116 -12.85 13.18 8.14
CA LEU A 116 -12.09 14.09 9.00
C LEU A 116 -12.52 15.54 8.78
N ILE A 117 -12.56 16.00 7.52
CA ILE A 117 -12.98 17.37 7.16
C ILE A 117 -14.39 17.64 7.72
N ARG A 118 -15.36 16.76 7.45
CA ARG A 118 -16.75 16.93 7.91
C ARG A 118 -16.85 17.02 9.43
N HIS A 119 -16.08 16.22 10.15
CA HIS A 119 -16.17 16.18 11.61
C HIS A 119 -15.50 17.39 12.27
N VAL A 120 -14.31 17.78 11.81
CA VAL A 120 -13.52 18.86 12.44
C VAL A 120 -13.86 20.26 11.93
N GLN A 121 -14.63 20.38 10.85
CA GLN A 121 -15.01 21.68 10.29
C GLN A 121 -15.69 22.56 11.34
N GLY A 122 -15.13 23.76 11.55
CA GLY A 122 -15.67 24.75 12.49
C GLY A 122 -15.23 24.58 13.94
N ASP A 123 -14.54 23.49 14.32
CA ASP A 123 -14.07 23.28 15.69
C ASP A 123 -12.80 22.42 15.76
N ARG A 124 -11.68 23.06 16.12
CA ARG A 124 -10.37 22.39 16.25
C ARG A 124 -10.31 21.42 17.42
N GLN A 125 -11.14 21.55 18.45
CA GLN A 125 -11.14 20.63 19.59
C GLN A 125 -11.59 19.22 19.18
N ARG A 126 -12.34 19.11 18.08
CA ARG A 126 -12.81 17.82 17.55
C ARG A 126 -11.68 16.92 17.06
N PHE A 127 -10.48 17.45 16.82
CA PHE A 127 -9.31 16.63 16.53
C PHE A 127 -8.92 15.67 17.66
N PHE A 128 -9.37 15.92 18.90
CA PHE A 128 -9.15 15.05 20.05
C PHE A 128 -10.25 13.99 20.23
N LEU A 129 -11.32 14.03 19.43
CA LEU A 129 -12.37 13.01 19.47
C LEU A 129 -11.85 11.68 18.91
N PRO A 130 -12.41 10.55 19.39
CA PRO A 130 -12.09 9.23 18.88
C PRO A 130 -12.58 9.07 17.44
N VAL A 131 -11.84 8.28 16.66
CA VAL A 131 -12.15 7.95 15.26
C VAL A 131 -13.50 7.27 15.11
N SER A 132 -13.94 6.54 16.13
CA SER A 132 -15.26 5.91 16.16
C SER A 132 -16.43 6.88 15.95
N GLU A 133 -16.24 8.17 16.21
CA GLU A 133 -17.25 9.22 15.97
C GLU A 133 -17.31 9.68 14.52
N ALA A 134 -16.18 9.63 13.79
CA ALA A 134 -16.09 10.12 12.41
C ALA A 134 -16.15 9.01 11.36
N MET A 135 -15.75 7.78 11.70
CA MET A 135 -15.63 6.68 10.75
C MET A 135 -16.99 6.28 10.14
N SER A 136 -16.96 5.87 8.87
CA SER A 136 -18.08 5.16 8.26
C SER A 136 -18.10 3.71 8.77
N ARG A 137 -19.26 3.28 9.27
CA ARG A 137 -19.53 1.88 9.67
C ARG A 137 -20.03 1.02 8.50
N HIS A 138 -20.37 1.64 7.37
CA HIS A 138 -20.82 0.90 6.20
C HIS A 138 -19.60 0.49 5.37
N VAL A 139 -19.14 -0.72 5.65
CA VAL A 139 -17.95 -1.31 5.04
C VAL A 139 -18.38 -2.54 4.25
N GLU A 140 -18.16 -2.50 2.93
CA GLU A 140 -18.42 -3.65 2.06
C GLU A 140 -17.25 -4.63 2.19
N THR A 141 -17.52 -5.79 2.78
CA THR A 141 -16.50 -6.82 3.03
C THR A 141 -16.75 -8.02 2.13
N LEU A 142 -15.72 -8.45 1.41
CA LEU A 142 -15.72 -9.66 0.59
C LEU A 142 -14.78 -10.71 1.19
N ASP A 143 -15.19 -11.97 1.09
CA ASP A 143 -14.26 -13.07 1.28
C ASP A 143 -13.21 -13.07 0.15
N LYS A 144 -11.97 -13.46 0.44
CA LYS A 144 -10.90 -13.50 -0.57
C LYS A 144 -11.24 -14.37 -1.78
N HIS A 145 -12.09 -15.39 -1.62
CA HIS A 145 -12.52 -16.27 -2.71
C HIS A 145 -13.79 -15.81 -3.43
N ALA A 146 -14.35 -14.65 -3.06
CA ALA A 146 -15.47 -14.06 -3.77
C ALA A 146 -15.12 -13.78 -5.25
N PRO A 147 -16.09 -13.86 -6.16
CA PRO A 147 -15.84 -13.60 -7.57
C PRO A 147 -15.44 -12.13 -7.80
N GLU A 148 -14.53 -11.89 -8.76
CA GLU A 148 -14.06 -10.55 -9.12
C GLU A 148 -15.20 -9.60 -9.51
N SER A 149 -16.32 -10.12 -10.03
CA SER A 149 -17.51 -9.32 -10.35
C SER A 149 -18.13 -8.64 -9.13
N GLU A 150 -18.06 -9.25 -7.94
CA GLU A 150 -18.55 -8.62 -6.70
C GLU A 150 -17.64 -7.48 -6.26
N LEU A 151 -16.31 -7.66 -6.40
CA LEU A 151 -15.35 -6.58 -6.19
C LEU A 151 -15.63 -5.41 -7.13
N GLN A 152 -15.82 -5.68 -8.43
CA GLN A 152 -16.14 -4.65 -9.42
C GLN A 152 -17.43 -3.90 -9.07
N ALA A 153 -18.49 -4.60 -8.65
CA ALA A 153 -19.75 -3.99 -8.26
C ALA A 153 -19.62 -3.01 -7.06
N ILE A 154 -18.75 -3.31 -6.09
CA ILE A 154 -18.45 -2.39 -4.98
C ILE A 154 -17.71 -1.15 -5.49
N LEU A 155 -16.68 -1.35 -6.31
CA LEU A 155 -15.84 -0.26 -6.83
C LEU A 155 -16.60 0.67 -7.78
N ASP A 156 -17.57 0.15 -8.54
CA ASP A 156 -18.44 0.93 -9.44
C ASP A 156 -19.35 1.91 -8.68
N ARG A 157 -19.71 1.59 -7.43
CA ARG A 157 -20.42 2.49 -6.52
C ARG A 157 -19.51 3.58 -5.93
N GLY A 158 -18.22 3.58 -6.28
CA GLY A 158 -17.21 4.50 -5.74
C GLY A 158 -16.75 4.15 -4.33
N LEU A 159 -17.08 2.95 -3.85
CA LEU A 159 -16.69 2.46 -2.53
C LEU A 159 -15.32 1.75 -2.59
N VAL A 160 -14.83 1.40 -1.41
CA VAL A 160 -13.62 0.60 -1.21
C VAL A 160 -14.06 -0.77 -0.71
N ALA A 161 -13.44 -1.84 -1.21
CA ALA A 161 -13.71 -3.19 -0.73
C ALA A 161 -12.73 -3.57 0.38
N VAL A 162 -13.26 -4.10 1.49
CA VAL A 162 -12.48 -4.82 2.49
C VAL A 162 -12.40 -6.28 2.08
N ILE A 163 -11.19 -6.83 2.00
CA ILE A 163 -10.98 -8.24 1.74
C ILE A 163 -10.63 -8.95 3.04
N ALA A 164 -11.31 -10.05 3.32
CA ALA A 164 -11.14 -10.86 4.51
C ALA A 164 -10.93 -12.34 4.18
N ASP A 165 -10.30 -13.05 5.09
CA ASP A 165 -10.18 -14.52 5.10
C ASP A 165 -10.78 -15.03 6.41
N ASN A 166 -11.93 -15.71 6.36
CA ASN A 166 -12.62 -16.20 7.56
C ASN A 166 -12.81 -15.10 8.64
N ALA A 167 -13.28 -13.92 8.22
CA ALA A 167 -13.45 -12.70 9.03
C ALA A 167 -12.16 -12.02 9.54
N ARG A 168 -10.98 -12.55 9.23
CA ARG A 168 -9.71 -11.85 9.46
C ARG A 168 -9.45 -10.87 8.31
N PHE A 169 -9.17 -9.62 8.66
CA PHE A 169 -8.81 -8.59 7.68
C PHE A 169 -7.50 -8.93 6.94
N LEU A 170 -7.53 -8.89 5.60
CA LEU A 170 -6.34 -9.03 4.75
C LEU A 170 -5.87 -7.69 4.18
N GLY A 171 -6.80 -6.80 3.84
CA GLY A 171 -6.45 -5.51 3.23
C GLY A 171 -7.63 -4.82 2.55
N LEU A 172 -7.38 -3.61 2.09
CA LEU A 172 -8.31 -2.82 1.28
C LEU A 172 -7.96 -2.97 -0.20
N VAL A 173 -8.99 -2.93 -1.05
CA VAL A 173 -8.85 -2.85 -2.50
C VAL A 173 -9.62 -1.63 -3.02
N THR A 174 -8.90 -0.80 -3.77
CA THR A 174 -9.42 0.38 -4.47
C THR A 174 -9.36 0.19 -5.98
N ARG A 175 -9.99 1.10 -6.73
CA ARG A 175 -9.89 1.14 -8.20
C ARG A 175 -8.44 1.23 -8.70
N SER A 176 -7.60 1.99 -8.01
CA SER A 176 -6.18 2.12 -8.37
C SER A 176 -5.41 0.80 -8.21
N ASP A 177 -5.78 0.01 -7.22
CA ASP A 177 -5.13 -1.28 -6.96
C ASP A 177 -5.48 -2.29 -8.06
N VAL A 178 -6.75 -2.33 -8.49
CA VAL A 178 -7.19 -3.17 -9.62
C VAL A 178 -6.46 -2.79 -10.91
N LEU A 179 -6.37 -1.49 -11.22
CA LEU A 179 -5.61 -1.01 -12.38
C LEU A 179 -4.13 -1.37 -12.31
N THR A 180 -3.52 -1.26 -11.11
CA THR A 180 -2.12 -1.61 -10.88
C THR A 180 -1.89 -3.12 -11.08
N ALA A 181 -2.78 -3.96 -10.55
CA ALA A 181 -2.72 -5.40 -10.71
C ALA A 181 -2.82 -5.81 -12.20
N TRP A 182 -3.79 -5.26 -12.94
CA TRP A 182 -3.93 -5.55 -14.37
C TRP A 182 -2.73 -5.07 -15.19
N ARG A 183 -2.20 -3.88 -14.92
CA ARG A 183 -0.98 -3.38 -15.57
C ARG A 183 0.20 -4.32 -15.34
N ASN A 184 0.35 -4.83 -14.12
CA ASN A 184 1.45 -5.73 -13.76
C ASN A 184 1.31 -7.12 -14.39
N ARG A 185 0.08 -7.60 -14.61
CA ARG A 185 -0.19 -8.87 -15.33
C ARG A 185 0.14 -8.79 -16.82
N VAL A 186 -0.09 -7.65 -17.47
CA VAL A 186 0.23 -7.45 -18.90
C VAL A 186 1.74 -7.37 -19.17
N ALA A 187 2.54 -7.03 -18.15
CA ALA A 187 3.98 -6.87 -18.26
C ALA A 187 4.79 -8.17 -18.06
N GLN A 188 4.12 -9.28 -17.72
CA GLN A 188 4.70 -10.62 -17.57
C GLN A 188 4.45 -11.46 -18.84
#